data_AF-A0A7W4HWG6-F1
#
_entry.id   AF-A0A7W4HWG6-F1
#
_cell.length_a   1.000
_cell.length_b   1.000
_cell.length_c   1.000
_cell.angle_alpha   90.00
_cell.angle_beta   90.00
_cell.angle_gamma   90.00
#
_symmetry.space_group_name_H-M   'P 1'
#
loop_
_entity.id
_entity.type
_entity.pdbx_description
1 polymer ?
#
loop_
_entity_poly.entity_id
_entity_poly.type
_entity_poly.pdbx_seq_one_letter_code
_entity_poly.pdbx_strand_id
1 'polypeptide(L)'
;MKKSAKYFSLFLIFNIILISCNLGYEVKDGKVYYKWIHGGNMSKETTLVEDADAETFEVIKNDVDLDLGKDKNYVFLELAKLKADPATFEQIEGYYWRDKDNVYMLQYGSPDNNAVKGADPRTFQVIKDNWGRDKKGVYHIYDQLKNVDPKKFIAIDEDWGKDDKYYYYNKERIDSLDYKTAEIVSSYYIKDQYRVFCRNKIAKGANPKTFEAVGIGAYGHDDKYIFEFEKNKGPITEEYKKIYMDKKK
;
A
#
# COMPACT_ATOMS: atom_id res chain seq x y z
N MET A 1 -19.68 -57.12 -45.55
CA MET A 1 -19.72 -55.85 -44.78
C MET A 1 -18.86 -56.02 -43.52
N LYS A 2 -17.52 -56.07 -43.66
CA LYS A 2 -16.53 -55.01 -43.28
C LYS A 2 -16.84 -54.37 -41.91
N LYS A 3 -16.37 -54.98 -40.81
CA LYS A 3 -15.04 -54.87 -40.14
C LYS A 3 -14.95 -53.68 -39.17
N SER A 4 -14.83 -54.04 -37.90
CA SER A 4 -14.42 -53.22 -36.76
C SER A 4 -13.14 -52.43 -37.06
N ALA A 5 -13.13 -51.13 -36.74
CA ALA A 5 -11.92 -50.34 -36.61
C ALA A 5 -11.72 -49.98 -35.14
N LYS A 6 -10.74 -50.64 -34.51
CA LYS A 6 -10.12 -50.20 -33.26
C LYS A 6 -9.36 -48.91 -33.56
N TYR A 7 -9.71 -47.81 -32.88
CA TYR A 7 -8.82 -46.66 -32.81
C TYR A 7 -7.94 -46.84 -31.56
N PHE A 8 -6.77 -47.40 -31.80
CA PHE A 8 -5.61 -47.30 -30.93
C PHE A 8 -4.68 -46.27 -31.59
N SER A 9 -3.94 -45.51 -30.79
CA SER A 9 -3.04 -44.41 -31.18
C SER A 9 -3.77 -43.06 -31.31
N LEU A 10 -3.41 -42.00 -30.60
CA LEU A 10 -2.10 -41.63 -30.08
C LEU A 10 -2.34 -40.92 -28.74
N PHE A 11 -1.70 -41.40 -27.67
CA PHE A 11 -1.46 -40.59 -26.48
C PHE A 11 -0.58 -39.44 -26.96
N LEU A 12 -1.22 -38.35 -27.42
CA LEU A 12 -0.55 -37.07 -27.49
C LEU A 12 -0.40 -36.67 -26.02
N ILE A 13 0.65 -37.19 -25.40
CA ILE A 13 1.28 -36.55 -24.25
C ILE A 13 1.69 -35.20 -24.83
N PHE A 14 0.74 -34.26 -24.81
CA PHE A 14 1.02 -32.85 -24.84
C PHE A 14 1.75 -32.63 -23.50
N ASN A 15 3.03 -33.03 -23.49
CA ASN A 15 4.07 -32.34 -22.79
C ASN A 15 4.04 -30.92 -23.38
N ILE A 16 3.00 -30.16 -23.02
CA ILE A 16 3.20 -28.78 -22.64
C ILE A 16 4.16 -28.94 -21.48
N ILE A 17 5.45 -28.97 -21.83
CA ILE A 17 6.46 -28.36 -21.03
C ILE A 17 5.88 -26.97 -20.83
N LEU A 18 5.14 -26.81 -19.73
CA LEU A 18 4.94 -25.52 -19.11
C LEU A 18 6.39 -25.11 -18.87
N ILE A 19 6.99 -24.43 -19.83
CA ILE A 19 8.15 -23.59 -19.60
C ILE A 19 7.57 -22.59 -18.63
N SER A 20 7.60 -22.96 -17.35
CA SER A 20 7.12 -22.15 -16.26
C SER A 20 7.85 -20.84 -16.43
N CYS A 21 7.07 -19.83 -16.78
CA CYS A 21 7.57 -18.50 -17.02
C CYS A 21 7.81 -17.90 -15.65
N ASN A 22 8.82 -18.42 -14.95
CA ASN A 22 9.14 -17.98 -13.61
C ASN A 22 9.80 -16.61 -13.76
N LEU A 23 9.02 -15.59 -13.45
CA LEU A 23 9.53 -14.25 -13.14
C LEU A 23 10.28 -14.32 -11.80
N GLY A 24 11.04 -13.28 -11.48
CA GLY A 24 11.87 -13.23 -10.30
C GLY A 24 13.33 -13.58 -10.58
N TYR A 25 14.08 -13.88 -9.52
CA TYR A 25 15.51 -14.11 -9.61
C TYR A 25 15.87 -15.51 -10.14
N GLU A 26 16.96 -15.58 -10.91
CA GLU A 26 17.60 -16.79 -11.39
C GLU A 26 19.12 -16.69 -11.20
N VAL A 27 19.72 -17.68 -10.53
CA VAL A 27 21.17 -17.83 -10.50
C VAL A 27 21.60 -18.74 -11.63
N LYS A 28 22.46 -18.24 -12.54
CA LYS A 28 22.94 -18.98 -13.70
C LYS A 28 24.36 -18.55 -14.07
N ASP A 29 25.22 -19.50 -14.39
CA ASP A 29 26.60 -19.27 -14.85
C ASP A 29 27.40 -18.35 -13.91
N GLY A 30 27.23 -18.52 -12.60
CA GLY A 30 27.91 -17.72 -11.57
C GLY A 30 27.42 -16.27 -11.47
N LYS A 31 26.24 -15.96 -12.01
CA LYS A 31 25.62 -14.62 -11.99
C LYS A 31 24.16 -14.70 -11.56
N VAL A 32 23.65 -13.59 -11.04
CA VAL A 32 22.24 -13.45 -10.66
C VAL A 32 21.52 -12.59 -11.69
N TYR A 33 20.40 -13.09 -12.20
CA TYR A 33 19.54 -12.39 -13.13
C TYR A 33 18.16 -12.17 -12.53
N TYR A 34 17.51 -11.06 -12.88
CA TYR A 34 16.11 -10.80 -12.54
C TYR A 34 15.25 -10.82 -13.81
N LYS A 35 14.21 -11.65 -13.81
CA LYS A 35 13.27 -11.84 -14.91
C LYS A 35 11.98 -11.08 -14.62
N TRP A 36 11.63 -10.13 -15.48
CA TRP A 36 10.49 -9.23 -15.26
C TRP A 36 9.76 -8.91 -16.56
N ILE A 37 8.58 -8.28 -16.44
CA ILE A 37 7.78 -7.84 -17.58
C ILE A 37 7.86 -6.33 -17.71
N HIS A 38 8.32 -5.84 -18.87
CA HIS A 38 8.35 -4.41 -19.13
C HIS A 38 6.94 -3.86 -19.42
N GLY A 39 6.51 -2.88 -18.64
CA GLY A 39 5.23 -2.20 -18.79
C GLY A 39 5.16 -1.39 -20.09
N GLY A 40 4.38 -1.90 -21.05
CA GLY A 40 4.18 -1.27 -22.36
C GLY A 40 3.99 -2.31 -23.46
N ASN A 41 4.99 -3.17 -23.63
CA ASN A 41 4.98 -4.21 -24.68
C ASN A 41 4.74 -5.63 -24.14
N MET A 42 4.60 -5.80 -22.82
CA MET A 42 4.43 -7.11 -22.16
C MET A 42 5.55 -8.12 -22.51
N SER A 43 6.73 -7.62 -22.89
CA SER A 43 7.90 -8.43 -23.18
C SER A 43 8.58 -8.87 -21.90
N LYS A 44 9.03 -10.12 -21.88
CA LYS A 44 9.88 -10.63 -20.80
C LYS A 44 11.30 -10.14 -21.01
N GLU A 45 11.84 -9.56 -19.95
CA GLU A 45 13.23 -9.15 -19.89
C GLU A 45 13.98 -10.01 -18.87
N THR A 46 15.28 -10.13 -19.07
CA THR A 46 16.19 -10.79 -18.14
C THR A 46 17.38 -9.87 -17.99
N THR A 47 17.53 -9.30 -16.80
CA THR A 47 18.52 -8.27 -16.54
C THR A 47 19.50 -8.79 -15.48
N LEU A 48 20.80 -8.51 -15.67
CA LEU A 48 21.82 -8.84 -14.67
C LEU A 48 21.58 -8.01 -13.40
N VAL A 49 21.59 -8.66 -12.23
CA VAL A 49 21.59 -7.97 -10.94
C VAL A 49 23.03 -7.62 -10.61
N GLU A 50 23.41 -6.38 -10.85
CA GLU A 50 24.79 -5.93 -10.70
C GLU A 50 25.28 -6.07 -9.25
N ASP A 51 26.53 -6.52 -9.10
CA ASP A 51 27.25 -6.78 -7.84
C ASP A 51 26.67 -7.88 -6.94
N ALA A 52 25.66 -8.63 -7.41
CA ALA A 52 25.13 -9.76 -6.67
C ALA A 52 26.14 -10.92 -6.61
N ASP A 53 26.37 -11.44 -5.41
CA ASP A 53 27.21 -12.60 -5.15
C ASP A 53 26.38 -13.88 -5.35
N ALA A 54 26.53 -14.49 -6.53
CA ALA A 54 25.76 -15.67 -6.93
C ALA A 54 25.94 -16.90 -6.02
N GLU A 55 27.08 -17.02 -5.33
CA GLU A 55 27.35 -18.16 -4.44
C GLU A 55 26.53 -18.09 -3.15
N THR A 56 26.25 -16.88 -2.68
CA THR A 56 25.52 -16.62 -1.43
C THR A 56 24.12 -16.07 -1.63
N PHE A 57 23.67 -15.92 -2.89
CA PHE A 57 22.38 -15.35 -3.21
C PHE A 57 21.22 -16.28 -2.85
N GLU A 58 20.22 -15.73 -2.17
CA GLU A 58 18.96 -16.39 -1.86
C GLU A 58 17.76 -15.48 -2.11
N VAL A 59 16.65 -16.08 -2.55
CA VAL A 59 15.37 -15.38 -2.73
C VAL A 59 14.64 -15.31 -1.39
N ILE A 60 14.20 -14.13 -1.01
CA ILE A 60 13.44 -13.89 0.22
C ILE A 60 11.95 -14.06 -0.07
N LYS A 61 11.37 -15.12 0.49
CA LYS A 61 9.91 -15.33 0.48
C LYS A 61 9.24 -14.38 1.45
N ASN A 62 8.08 -13.85 1.07
CA ASN A 62 7.29 -12.92 1.86
C ASN A 62 5.79 -13.08 1.56
N ASP A 63 4.95 -12.41 2.34
CA ASP A 63 3.50 -12.47 2.27
C ASP A 63 2.85 -11.40 1.36
N VAL A 64 3.65 -10.54 0.71
CA VAL A 64 3.20 -9.40 -0.11
C VAL A 64 3.72 -9.43 -1.56
N ASP A 65 4.20 -10.60 -2.01
CA ASP A 65 4.70 -10.86 -3.36
C ASP A 65 5.76 -9.86 -3.87
N LEU A 66 6.56 -9.30 -2.96
CA LEU A 66 7.72 -8.49 -3.34
C LEU A 66 8.86 -9.39 -3.86
N ASP A 67 9.48 -8.99 -4.97
CA ASP A 67 10.65 -9.67 -5.50
C ASP A 67 11.91 -9.25 -4.72
N LEU A 68 12.14 -9.92 -3.60
CA LEU A 68 13.27 -9.68 -2.72
C LEU A 68 14.31 -10.80 -2.83
N GLY A 69 15.58 -10.42 -2.85
CA GLY A 69 16.71 -11.33 -2.76
C GLY A 69 17.78 -10.76 -1.85
N LYS A 70 18.69 -11.59 -1.38
CA LYS A 70 19.87 -11.11 -0.65
C LYS A 70 21.06 -12.01 -0.89
N ASP A 71 22.24 -11.45 -0.68
CA ASP A 71 23.49 -12.18 -0.60
C ASP A 71 24.25 -11.75 0.67
N LYS A 72 25.50 -12.19 0.83
CA LYS A 72 26.31 -11.83 2.02
C LYS A 72 26.59 -10.32 2.16
N ASN A 73 26.42 -9.53 1.10
CA ASN A 73 26.78 -8.11 1.03
C ASN A 73 25.56 -7.20 0.96
N TYR A 74 24.49 -7.60 0.25
CA TYR A 74 23.39 -6.72 -0.10
C TYR A 74 22.01 -7.39 0.01
N VAL A 75 20.99 -6.56 0.22
CA VAL A 75 19.58 -6.90 -0.01
C VAL A 75 19.14 -6.21 -1.29
N PHE A 76 18.39 -6.94 -2.13
CA PHE A 76 17.89 -6.49 -3.41
C PHE A 76 16.36 -6.51 -3.41
N LEU A 77 15.78 -5.46 -3.96
CA LEU A 77 14.38 -5.40 -4.36
C LEU A 77 14.36 -5.22 -5.89
N GLU A 78 13.94 -6.24 -6.61
CA GLU A 78 14.06 -6.32 -8.07
C GLU A 78 15.53 -6.10 -8.52
N LEU A 79 15.82 -5.01 -9.24
CA LEU A 79 17.18 -4.63 -9.64
C LEU A 79 17.86 -3.66 -8.66
N ALA A 80 17.12 -3.11 -7.69
CA ALA A 80 17.60 -2.09 -6.80
C ALA A 80 18.28 -2.70 -5.57
N LYS A 81 19.40 -2.08 -5.13
CA LYS A 81 20.04 -2.41 -3.86
C LYS A 81 19.43 -1.60 -2.73
N LEU A 82 19.00 -2.27 -1.68
CA LEU A 82 18.56 -1.64 -0.45
C LEU A 82 19.77 -1.35 0.44
N LYS A 83 19.74 -0.19 1.09
CA LYS A 83 20.68 0.16 2.17
C LYS A 83 20.23 -0.52 3.46
N ALA A 84 20.40 -1.83 3.52
CA ALA A 84 20.04 -2.69 4.64
C ALA A 84 21.16 -3.69 4.95
N ASP A 85 21.25 -4.12 6.21
CA ASP A 85 22.13 -5.19 6.64
C ASP A 85 21.52 -6.56 6.26
N PRO A 86 22.11 -7.31 5.31
CA PRO A 86 21.51 -8.56 4.81
C PRO A 86 21.47 -9.68 5.84
N ALA A 87 22.36 -9.66 6.84
CA ALA A 87 22.44 -10.69 7.87
C ALA A 87 21.26 -10.60 8.86
N THR A 88 20.73 -9.39 9.05
CA THR A 88 19.64 -9.12 10.01
C THR A 88 18.34 -8.68 9.35
N PHE A 89 18.30 -8.59 8.02
CA PHE A 89 17.11 -8.21 7.27
C PHE A 89 16.01 -9.28 7.36
N GLU A 90 14.87 -8.90 7.91
CA GLU A 90 13.69 -9.76 8.09
C GLU A 90 12.38 -9.00 7.90
N GLN A 91 11.33 -9.74 7.57
CA GLN A 91 9.98 -9.22 7.49
C GLN A 91 9.39 -9.06 8.89
N ILE A 92 8.71 -7.93 9.14
CA ILE A 92 7.89 -7.76 10.34
C ILE A 92 6.49 -8.28 10.05
N GLU A 93 5.77 -7.62 9.15
CA GLU A 93 4.40 -7.96 8.73
C GLU A 93 4.06 -7.13 7.49
N GLY A 94 3.47 -7.76 6.47
CA GLY A 94 3.11 -7.10 5.22
C GLY A 94 4.28 -6.34 4.59
N TYR A 95 4.05 -5.08 4.21
CA TYR A 95 5.08 -4.25 3.59
C TYR A 95 6.15 -3.70 4.56
N TYR A 96 6.11 -4.06 5.86
CA TYR A 96 7.10 -3.62 6.84
C TYR A 96 8.21 -4.65 7.08
N TRP A 97 9.43 -4.16 7.05
CA TRP A 97 10.68 -4.92 7.18
C TRP A 97 11.61 -4.24 8.17
N ARG A 98 12.63 -4.94 8.66
CA ARG A 98 13.69 -4.32 9.45
C ARG A 98 15.02 -5.00 9.25
N ASP A 99 16.07 -4.27 9.58
CA ASP A 99 17.35 -4.83 9.96
C ASP A 99 17.69 -4.43 11.40
N LYS A 100 18.93 -4.66 11.85
CA LYS A 100 19.37 -4.30 13.20
C LYS A 100 19.33 -2.80 13.51
N ASP A 101 19.34 -1.93 12.51
CA ASP A 101 19.50 -0.47 12.64
C ASP A 101 18.25 0.31 12.19
N ASN A 102 17.44 -0.21 11.27
CA ASN A 102 16.36 0.51 10.59
C ASN A 102 15.09 -0.33 10.42
N VAL A 103 13.96 0.37 10.32
CA VAL A 103 12.68 -0.16 9.83
C VAL A 103 12.45 0.37 8.42
N TYR A 104 11.89 -0.46 7.55
CA TYR A 104 11.57 -0.16 6.18
C TYR A 104 10.10 -0.41 5.89
N MET A 105 9.54 0.38 4.99
CA MET A 105 8.25 0.15 4.37
C MET A 105 8.49 0.03 2.87
N LEU A 106 8.36 -1.18 2.31
CA LEU A 106 8.70 -1.47 0.91
C LEU A 106 7.43 -1.52 0.07
N GLN A 107 7.30 -0.63 -0.91
CA GLN A 107 6.20 -0.63 -1.90
C GLN A 107 6.75 -0.67 -3.33
N TYR A 108 5.96 -1.19 -4.26
CA TYR A 108 6.27 -1.14 -5.68
C TYR A 108 6.53 0.29 -6.15
N GLY A 109 7.58 0.47 -6.96
CA GLY A 109 7.86 1.74 -7.64
C GLY A 109 8.50 2.84 -6.78
N SER A 110 8.89 2.57 -5.54
CA SER A 110 9.65 3.52 -4.70
C SER A 110 10.90 2.88 -4.08
N PRO A 111 11.96 2.59 -4.86
CA PRO A 111 13.19 2.04 -4.30
C PRO A 111 13.95 3.06 -3.43
N ASP A 112 13.75 4.35 -3.68
CA ASP A 112 14.45 5.42 -2.98
C ASP A 112 13.68 5.87 -1.73
N ASN A 113 14.35 5.83 -0.57
CA ASN A 113 13.86 6.32 0.72
C ASN A 113 12.71 5.49 1.35
N ASN A 114 12.92 4.17 1.47
CA ASN A 114 12.00 3.26 2.16
C ASN A 114 12.09 3.25 3.69
N ALA A 115 12.99 4.02 4.29
CA ALA A 115 13.20 4.00 5.73
C ALA A 115 12.05 4.69 6.49
N VAL A 116 11.54 4.04 7.53
CA VAL A 116 10.62 4.64 8.50
C VAL A 116 11.43 5.47 9.48
N LYS A 117 11.44 6.78 9.27
CA LYS A 117 12.42 7.67 9.92
C LYS A 117 12.20 7.74 11.42
N GLY A 118 13.24 7.40 12.17
CA GLY A 118 13.26 7.47 13.64
C GLY A 118 12.64 6.25 14.35
N ALA A 119 12.12 5.29 13.60
CA ALA A 119 11.59 4.05 14.15
C ALA A 119 12.67 3.20 14.83
N ASP A 120 12.36 2.65 16.00
CA ASP A 120 13.22 1.69 16.69
C ASP A 120 12.93 0.26 16.20
N PRO A 121 13.80 -0.36 15.39
CA PRO A 121 13.55 -1.68 14.80
C PRO A 121 13.33 -2.78 15.84
N ARG A 122 13.87 -2.62 17.05
CA ARG A 122 13.77 -3.63 18.12
C ARG A 122 12.39 -3.67 18.75
N THR A 123 11.63 -2.58 18.65
CA THR A 123 10.32 -2.46 19.31
C THR A 123 9.19 -2.06 18.37
N PHE A 124 9.51 -1.86 17.10
CA PHE A 124 8.52 -1.59 16.06
C PHE A 124 7.59 -2.78 15.87
N GLN A 125 6.32 -2.47 15.70
CA GLN A 125 5.25 -3.40 15.37
C GLN A 125 4.28 -2.72 14.40
N VAL A 126 3.75 -3.51 13.47
CA VAL A 126 2.64 -3.08 12.64
C VAL A 126 1.38 -3.01 13.50
N ILE A 127 0.58 -1.97 13.31
CA ILE A 127 -0.74 -1.82 13.95
C ILE A 127 -1.81 -2.36 13.01
N LYS A 128 -1.83 -1.82 11.78
CA LYS A 128 -2.80 -2.12 10.73
C LYS A 128 -2.40 -1.39 9.46
N ASP A 129 -2.47 -2.05 8.30
CA ASP A 129 -2.25 -1.44 6.98
C ASP A 129 -0.95 -0.59 6.95
N ASN A 130 -1.08 0.71 6.69
CA ASN A 130 0.04 1.67 6.62
C ASN A 130 0.51 2.18 7.99
N TRP A 131 0.00 1.66 9.11
CA TRP A 131 0.31 2.15 10.45
C TRP A 131 1.25 1.21 11.21
N GLY A 132 2.26 1.81 11.84
CA GLY A 132 3.15 1.13 12.78
C GLY A 132 3.39 1.94 14.04
N ARG A 133 3.93 1.31 15.07
CA ARG A 133 4.41 1.98 16.28
C ARG A 133 5.61 1.29 16.87
N ASP A 134 6.36 2.04 17.65
CA ASP A 134 7.37 1.51 18.57
C ASP A 134 7.12 2.06 19.98
N LYS A 135 8.07 1.91 20.91
CA LYS A 135 7.92 2.42 22.28
C LYS A 135 7.83 3.96 22.38
N LYS A 136 8.30 4.69 21.38
CA LYS A 136 8.46 6.15 21.37
C LYS A 136 7.45 6.86 20.49
N GLY A 137 6.94 6.20 19.45
CA GLY A 137 6.18 6.86 18.40
C GLY A 137 5.18 5.98 17.66
N VAL A 138 4.29 6.67 16.96
CA VAL A 138 3.38 6.12 15.95
C VAL A 138 3.85 6.63 14.60
N TYR A 139 3.74 5.80 13.58
CA TYR A 139 4.21 6.08 12.23
C TYR A 139 3.11 5.77 11.22
N HIS A 140 3.00 6.62 10.20
CA HIS A 140 2.24 6.34 8.99
C HIS A 140 3.23 6.26 7.83
N ILE A 141 3.33 5.07 7.23
CA ILE A 141 4.32 4.73 6.20
C ILE A 141 5.74 5.11 6.67
N TYR A 142 6.30 6.22 6.18
CA TYR A 142 7.68 6.63 6.42
C TYR A 142 7.86 7.59 7.60
N ASP A 143 6.78 8.21 8.06
CA ASP A 143 6.85 9.40 8.91
C ASP A 143 6.26 9.17 10.30
N GLN A 144 6.96 9.67 11.32
CA GLN A 144 6.47 9.69 12.70
C GLN A 144 5.42 10.79 12.92
N LEU A 145 4.34 10.46 13.63
CA LEU A 145 3.35 11.41 14.11
C LEU A 145 3.90 12.22 15.29
N LYS A 146 3.57 13.52 15.33
CA LYS A 146 4.06 14.43 16.38
C LYS A 146 3.23 14.31 17.65
N ASN A 147 3.90 14.11 18.78
CA ASN A 147 3.33 14.16 20.13
C ASN A 147 2.15 13.19 20.36
N VAL A 148 2.23 11.99 19.79
CA VAL A 148 1.22 10.93 19.97
C VAL A 148 1.73 9.87 20.92
N ASP A 149 0.90 9.46 21.88
CA ASP A 149 1.19 8.32 22.75
C ASP A 149 0.91 7.01 22.00
N PRO A 150 1.92 6.19 21.68
CA PRO A 150 1.75 4.97 20.91
C PRO A 150 0.84 3.93 21.58
N LYS A 151 0.64 4.01 22.90
CA LYS A 151 -0.24 3.09 23.63
C LYS A 151 -1.72 3.42 23.45
N LYS A 152 -2.03 4.67 23.12
CA LYS A 152 -3.41 5.16 23.00
C LYS A 152 -3.89 5.26 21.55
N PHE A 153 -2.97 5.14 20.60
CA PHE A 153 -3.28 5.26 19.19
C PHE A 153 -4.03 4.03 18.66
N ILE A 154 -5.03 4.30 17.84
CA ILE A 154 -5.88 3.31 17.18
C ILE A 154 -5.87 3.63 15.69
N ALA A 155 -5.38 2.70 14.88
CA ALA A 155 -5.55 2.73 13.43
C ALA A 155 -6.99 2.33 13.09
N ILE A 156 -7.67 3.14 12.27
CA ILE A 156 -9.05 2.92 11.86
C ILE A 156 -9.07 2.20 10.51
N ASP A 157 -8.35 2.73 9.54
CA ASP A 157 -8.10 2.14 8.21
C ASP A 157 -6.69 2.53 7.72
N GLU A 158 -6.41 2.36 6.44
CA GLU A 158 -5.10 2.65 5.83
C GLU A 158 -4.65 4.11 5.94
N ASP A 159 -5.57 5.06 6.09
CA ASP A 159 -5.31 6.49 6.11
C ASP A 159 -5.76 7.16 7.41
N TRP A 160 -6.79 6.64 8.08
CA TRP A 160 -7.38 7.22 9.28
C TRP A 160 -6.87 6.54 10.54
N GLY A 161 -6.53 7.36 11.53
CA GLY A 161 -6.24 6.92 12.89
C GLY A 161 -6.71 7.93 13.92
N LYS A 162 -6.70 7.54 15.19
CA LYS A 162 -7.09 8.41 16.30
C LYS A 162 -6.36 8.07 17.59
N ASP A 163 -6.28 9.04 18.50
CA ASP A 163 -5.97 8.82 19.90
C ASP A 163 -7.19 9.20 20.78
N ASP A 164 -6.96 9.51 22.06
CA ASP A 164 -8.02 9.91 23.00
C ASP A 164 -8.51 11.36 22.84
N LYS A 165 -7.93 12.13 21.89
CA LYS A 165 -8.18 13.57 21.74
C LYS A 165 -8.38 14.01 20.29
N TYR A 166 -7.71 13.37 19.34
CA TYR A 166 -7.61 13.82 17.96
C TYR A 166 -7.81 12.66 16.98
N TYR A 167 -8.29 13.03 15.80
CA TYR A 167 -8.22 12.20 14.61
C TYR A 167 -7.03 12.64 13.76
N TYR A 168 -6.51 11.70 12.98
CA TYR A 168 -5.35 11.85 12.12
C TYR A 168 -5.71 11.30 10.74
N TYR A 169 -5.35 12.05 9.71
CA TYR A 169 -5.33 11.58 8.32
C TYR A 169 -3.87 11.47 7.90
N ASN A 170 -3.41 10.25 7.61
CA ASN A 170 -1.99 9.92 7.50
C ASN A 170 -1.25 10.45 8.74
N LYS A 171 -0.12 11.13 8.59
CA LYS A 171 0.59 11.76 9.71
C LYS A 171 -0.03 13.05 10.27
N GLU A 172 -1.06 13.59 9.62
CA GLU A 172 -1.57 14.93 9.89
C GLU A 172 -2.71 14.91 10.92
N ARG A 173 -2.55 15.66 12.01
CA ARG A 173 -3.57 15.81 13.07
C ARG A 173 -4.66 16.79 12.65
N ILE A 174 -5.91 16.51 13.03
CA ILE A 174 -7.06 17.40 12.80
C ILE A 174 -7.44 18.12 14.10
N ASP A 175 -6.89 19.30 14.31
CA ASP A 175 -7.01 20.04 15.58
C ASP A 175 -8.40 20.59 15.88
N SER A 176 -9.14 20.99 14.85
CA SER A 176 -10.38 21.75 15.01
C SER A 176 -11.66 20.90 14.94
N LEU A 177 -11.51 19.58 14.86
CA LEU A 177 -12.59 18.60 14.82
C LEU A 177 -13.14 18.37 16.23
N ASP A 178 -14.46 18.44 16.39
CA ASP A 178 -15.12 18.07 17.64
C ASP A 178 -15.12 16.54 17.79
N TYR A 179 -14.14 16.03 18.54
CA TYR A 179 -13.87 14.60 18.71
C TYR A 179 -15.11 13.77 19.08
N LYS A 180 -16.01 14.32 19.89
CA LYS A 180 -17.18 13.58 20.41
C LYS A 180 -18.25 13.33 19.36
N THR A 181 -18.36 14.20 18.35
CA THR A 181 -19.37 14.09 17.29
C THR A 181 -18.76 13.69 15.95
N ALA A 182 -17.47 13.31 15.95
CA ALA A 182 -16.74 12.93 14.76
C ALA A 182 -17.30 11.64 14.12
N GLU A 183 -17.57 11.71 12.82
CA GLU A 183 -18.06 10.63 11.97
C GLU A 183 -17.21 10.59 10.70
N ILE A 184 -16.54 9.46 10.44
CA ILE A 184 -15.85 9.22 9.17
C ILE A 184 -16.90 8.89 8.13
N VAL A 185 -16.96 9.71 7.08
CA VAL A 185 -17.96 9.64 6.00
C VAL A 185 -17.43 8.82 4.83
N SER A 186 -16.13 8.91 4.54
CA SER A 186 -15.44 8.11 3.52
C SER A 186 -13.93 8.09 3.77
N SER A 187 -13.17 7.41 2.89
CA SER A 187 -11.71 7.44 2.90
C SER A 187 -11.13 8.86 2.89
N TYR A 188 -11.86 9.86 2.37
CA TYR A 188 -11.39 11.25 2.34
C TYR A 188 -12.08 12.18 3.33
N TYR A 189 -13.30 11.89 3.76
CA TYR A 189 -14.10 12.85 4.52
C TYR A 189 -14.39 12.39 5.93
N ILE A 190 -14.21 13.30 6.88
CA ILE A 190 -14.68 13.19 8.26
C ILE A 190 -15.49 14.44 8.60
N LYS A 191 -16.55 14.30 9.36
CA LYS A 191 -17.38 15.43 9.79
C LYS A 191 -17.61 15.39 11.29
N ASP A 192 -17.88 16.56 11.85
CA ASP A 192 -18.42 16.72 13.20
C ASP A 192 -19.74 17.50 13.12
N GLN A 193 -20.35 17.80 14.26
CA GLN A 193 -21.61 18.56 14.30
C GLN A 193 -21.53 20.00 13.71
N TYR A 194 -20.33 20.55 13.54
CA TYR A 194 -20.08 21.93 13.11
C TYR A 194 -19.50 22.03 11.70
N ARG A 195 -18.71 21.05 11.25
CA ARG A 195 -17.85 21.15 10.07
C ARG A 195 -17.67 19.81 9.37
N VAL A 196 -17.34 19.91 8.09
CA VAL A 196 -16.84 18.79 7.28
C VAL A 196 -15.36 19.05 6.96
N PHE A 197 -14.57 18.00 7.05
CA PHE A 197 -13.16 17.98 6.69
C PHE A 197 -12.95 16.99 5.54
N CYS A 198 -12.18 17.42 4.54
CA CYS A 198 -11.55 16.50 3.59
C CYS A 198 -10.10 16.33 4.04
N ARG A 199 -9.72 15.12 4.43
CA ARG A 199 -8.42 14.83 5.06
C ARG A 199 -8.27 15.73 6.30
N ASN A 200 -7.17 16.47 6.40
CA ASN A 200 -6.94 17.44 7.48
C ASN A 200 -7.46 18.86 7.22
N LYS A 201 -8.18 19.11 6.11
CA LYS A 201 -8.63 20.46 5.72
C LYS A 201 -10.14 20.63 5.81
N ILE A 202 -10.60 21.80 6.23
CA ILE A 202 -12.02 22.14 6.27
C ILE A 202 -12.56 22.29 4.85
N ALA A 203 -13.64 21.57 4.53
CA ALA A 203 -14.45 21.79 3.33
C ALA A 203 -15.34 23.02 3.55
N LYS A 204 -14.85 24.20 3.18
CA LYS A 204 -15.47 25.48 3.55
C LYS A 204 -16.88 25.61 2.95
N GLY A 205 -17.86 25.88 3.81
CA GLY A 205 -19.25 26.07 3.42
C GLY A 205 -20.07 24.79 3.34
N ALA A 206 -19.48 23.63 3.58
CA ALA A 206 -20.19 22.36 3.67
C ALA A 206 -21.11 22.32 4.90
N ASN A 207 -22.33 21.85 4.71
CA ASN A 207 -23.27 21.58 5.78
C ASN A 207 -23.08 20.16 6.34
N PRO A 208 -22.51 19.98 7.54
CA PRO A 208 -22.22 18.64 8.08
C PRO A 208 -23.46 17.76 8.28
N LYS A 209 -24.63 18.36 8.52
CA LYS A 209 -25.85 17.60 8.78
C LYS A 209 -26.36 16.84 7.56
N THR A 210 -26.09 17.37 6.37
CA THR A 210 -26.57 16.86 5.09
C THR A 210 -25.43 16.36 4.20
N PHE A 211 -24.18 16.46 4.66
CA PHE A 211 -23.02 16.05 3.88
C PHE A 211 -22.95 14.53 3.70
N GLU A 212 -22.83 14.12 2.44
CA GLU A 212 -22.61 12.75 1.99
C GLU A 212 -21.41 12.68 1.04
N ALA A 213 -20.63 11.61 1.14
CA ALA A 213 -19.59 11.29 0.16
C ALA A 213 -20.16 10.51 -1.02
N VAL A 214 -19.55 10.69 -2.19
CA VAL A 214 -19.91 9.98 -3.42
C VAL A 214 -18.88 8.88 -3.68
N GLY A 215 -19.27 7.64 -3.38
CA GLY A 215 -18.41 6.47 -3.49
C GLY A 215 -17.20 6.55 -2.55
N ILE A 216 -16.12 5.88 -2.93
CA ILE A 216 -14.83 5.89 -2.21
C ILE A 216 -13.93 7.07 -2.63
N GLY A 217 -14.40 7.92 -3.54
CA GLY A 217 -13.61 8.97 -4.18
C GLY A 217 -13.56 10.29 -3.41
N ALA A 218 -12.91 11.27 -4.02
CA ALA A 218 -12.75 12.61 -3.45
C ALA A 218 -13.98 13.52 -3.63
N TYR A 219 -15.12 12.98 -4.07
CA TYR A 219 -16.34 13.76 -4.31
C TYR A 219 -17.30 13.64 -3.13
N GLY A 220 -17.97 14.74 -2.81
CA GLY A 220 -19.04 14.79 -1.83
C GLY A 220 -20.03 15.89 -2.15
N HIS A 221 -21.13 15.95 -1.42
CA HIS A 221 -22.11 17.01 -1.55
C HIS A 221 -22.84 17.21 -0.21
N ASP A 222 -23.44 18.37 -0.02
CA ASP A 222 -24.45 18.58 1.02
C ASP A 222 -25.84 18.77 0.36
N ASP A 223 -26.77 19.48 1.01
CA ASP A 223 -28.09 19.79 0.44
C ASP A 223 -28.07 20.90 -0.64
N LYS A 224 -26.95 21.62 -0.78
CA LYS A 224 -26.83 22.80 -1.63
C LYS A 224 -25.66 22.74 -2.61
N TYR A 225 -24.51 22.23 -2.18
CA TYR A 225 -23.24 22.37 -2.86
C TYR A 225 -22.56 21.03 -3.13
N ILE A 226 -21.78 21.02 -4.21
CA ILE A 226 -20.92 19.91 -4.61
C ILE A 226 -19.50 20.20 -4.12
N PHE A 227 -18.79 19.16 -3.70
CA PHE A 227 -17.41 19.23 -3.23
C PHE A 227 -16.52 18.24 -4.00
N GLU A 228 -15.32 18.69 -4.33
CA GLU A 228 -14.23 17.87 -4.85
C GLU A 228 -13.00 18.17 -4.01
N PHE A 229 -12.56 17.18 -3.24
CA PHE A 229 -11.72 17.35 -2.07
C PHE A 229 -12.29 18.43 -1.12
N GLU A 230 -11.45 19.30 -0.56
CA GLU A 230 -11.90 20.38 0.32
C GLU A 230 -12.65 21.52 -0.40
N LYS A 231 -12.73 21.49 -1.74
CA LYS A 231 -13.18 22.64 -2.54
C LYS A 231 -14.68 22.56 -2.83
N ASN A 232 -15.41 23.62 -2.47
CA ASN A 232 -16.77 23.86 -2.96
C ASN A 232 -16.74 24.16 -4.46
N LYS A 233 -17.45 23.35 -5.25
CA LYS A 233 -17.51 23.42 -6.71
C LYS A 233 -18.74 24.17 -7.23
N GLY A 234 -19.57 24.69 -6.32
CA GLY A 234 -20.79 25.40 -6.65
C GLY A 234 -22.05 24.58 -6.32
N PRO A 235 -23.23 25.13 -6.67
CA PRO A 235 -24.50 24.51 -6.32
C PRO A 235 -24.71 23.17 -7.01
N ILE A 236 -25.51 22.30 -6.40
CA ILE A 236 -25.94 21.04 -7.00
C ILE A 236 -26.69 21.33 -8.29
N THR A 237 -26.30 20.64 -9.37
CA THR A 237 -26.94 20.70 -10.69
C THR A 237 -27.84 19.49 -10.90
N GLU A 238 -28.83 19.61 -11.79
CA GLU A 238 -29.69 18.47 -12.17
C GLU A 238 -28.88 17.33 -12.81
N GLU A 239 -27.82 17.66 -13.56
CA GLU A 239 -26.88 16.68 -14.09
C GLU A 239 -26.17 15.90 -12.97
N TYR A 240 -25.70 16.60 -11.94
CA TYR A 240 -25.04 15.96 -10.80
C TYR A 240 -26.00 15.01 -10.07
N LYS A 241 -27.25 15.43 -9.84
CA LYS A 241 -28.28 14.57 -9.23
C LYS A 241 -28.47 13.29 -10.03
N LYS A 242 -28.62 13.40 -11.36
CA LYS A 242 -28.81 12.27 -12.26
C LYS A 242 -27.63 11.28 -12.25
N ILE A 243 -26.40 11.78 -12.13
CA ILE A 243 -25.19 10.93 -12.17
C ILE A 243 -24.92 10.28 -10.82
N TYR A 244 -25.04 11.03 -9.71
CA TYR A 244 -24.48 10.66 -8.41
C TYR A 244 -25.50 10.47 -7.29
N MET A 245 -26.70 11.06 -7.37
CA MET A 245 -27.72 10.95 -6.31
C MET A 245 -28.83 9.94 -6.68
N ASP A 246 -29.23 9.87 -7.94
CA ASP A 246 -30.35 9.02 -8.38
C ASP A 246 -30.01 7.52 -8.47
N LYS A 247 -28.73 7.14 -8.37
CA LYS A 247 -28.28 5.74 -8.35
C LYS A 247 -28.50 5.00 -7.02
N LYS A 248 -29.03 5.67 -6.00
CA LYS A 248 -29.35 5.10 -4.67
C LYS A 248 -30.81 4.63 -4.51
N LYS A 249 -31.61 4.55 -5.59
CA LYS A 249 -32.98 4.01 -5.57
C LYS A 249 -33.07 2.58 -6.10
#